data_AF-A0A1C6EBU5-F1
#
_entry.id   AF-A0A1C6EBU5-F1
#
_cell.length_a   1.000
_cell.length_b   1.000
_cell.length_c   1.000
_cell.angle_alpha   90.00
_cell.angle_beta   90.00
_cell.angle_gamma   90.00
#
_symmetry.space_group_name_H-M   'P 1'
#
loop_
_entity.id
_entity.type
_entity.pdbx_description
1 polymer ?
#
loop_
_entity_poly.entity_id
_entity_poly.type
_entity_poly.pdbx_seq_one_letter_code
_entity_poly.pdbx_strand_id
1 'polypeptide(L)' 'MYRVQLKYLDVNSKENPIIFDCQYFDSEKYNFKNVVMGNFIINKLEVNNEHIALIKIK' A
#
# COMPACT_ATOMS: atom_id res chain seq x y z
N MET A 1 -5.41 8.23 10.65
CA MET A 1 -4.31 7.91 9.71
C MET A 1 -4.13 6.41 9.77
N TYR A 2 -4.11 5.74 8.63
CA TYR A 2 -4.04 4.29 8.53
C TYR A 2 -2.64 3.86 8.12
N ARG A 3 -2.09 2.83 8.76
CA ARG A 3 -0.81 2.25 8.36
C ARG A 3 -1.05 1.02 7.49
N VAL A 4 -0.53 1.06 6.28
CA VAL A 4 -0.70 0.01 5.27
C VAL A 4 0.60 -0.77 5.12
N GLN A 5 0.51 -2.09 5.15
CA GLN A 5 1.58 -3.00 4.77
C GLN A 5 1.12 -3.79 3.55
N LEU A 6 1.86 -3.67 2.45
CA LEU A 6 1.53 -4.26 1.17
C LEU A 6 2.61 -5.27 0.77
N LYS A 7 2.19 -6.50 0.48
CA LYS A 7 3.07 -7.57 0.01
C LYS A 7 2.66 -7.96 -1.40
N TYR A 8 3.62 -7.95 -2.32
CA TYR A 8 3.41 -8.39 -3.71
C TYR A 8 3.41 -9.90 -3.83
N LEU A 9 2.75 -10.39 -4.89
CA LEU A 9 2.57 -11.81 -5.20
C LEU A 9 3.82 -12.47 -5.78
N ASP A 10 4.85 -11.69 -6.11
CA ASP A 10 6.13 -12.23 -6.57
C ASP A 10 6.79 -13.08 -5.48
N VAL A 11 6.55 -14.39 -5.60
CA VAL A 11 6.99 -15.47 -4.70
C VAL A 11 8.51 -15.58 -4.62
N ASN A 12 9.23 -15.02 -5.59
CA ASN A 12 10.70 -15.03 -5.63
C ASN A 12 11.31 -13.78 -4.98
N SER A 13 10.52 -12.72 -4.76
CA SER A 13 11.00 -11.53 -4.11
C SER A 13 11.16 -11.80 -2.59
N LYS A 14 12.41 -11.79 -2.11
CA LYS A 14 12.70 -11.63 -0.67
C LYS A 14 12.45 -10.20 -0.19
N GLU A 15 11.74 -9.39 -0.99
CA GLU A 15 11.56 -7.99 -0.71
C GLU A 15 10.66 -7.80 0.50
N ASN A 16 11.09 -6.88 1.37
CA ASN A 16 10.32 -6.48 2.53
C ASN A 16 8.98 -5.90 2.06
N PRO A 17 7.88 -6.16 2.80
CA PRO A 17 6.60 -5.54 2.49
C PRO A 17 6.76 -4.02 2.40
N ILE A 18 6.10 -3.41 1.42
CA ILE A 18 6.04 -1.95 1.31
C ILE A 18 5.18 -1.44 2.46
N ILE A 19 5.67 -0.46 3.19
CA ILE A 19 4.95 0.14 4.32
C ILE A 19 4.79 1.63 4.08
N PHE A 20 3.56 2.12 4.18
CA PHE A 20 3.23 3.53 4.09
C PHE A 20 2.04 3.86 4.97
N ASP A 21 1.89 5.14 5.29
CA ASP A 21 0.72 5.66 5.99
C ASP A 21 -0.19 6.40 5.00
N CYS A 22 -1.51 6.38 5.20
CA CYS A 22 -2.45 7.15 4.37
C CYS A 22 -3.56 7.77 5.22
N GLN A 23 -4.17 8.85 4.74
CA GLN A 23 -5.32 9.44 5.44
C GLN A 23 -6.64 8.81 5.02
N TYR A 24 -6.77 8.43 3.74
CA TYR A 24 -7.96 7.82 3.19
C TYR A 24 -7.63 6.57 2.42
N PHE A 25 -8.49 5.57 2.52
CA PHE A 25 -8.37 4.29 1.87
C PHE A 25 -9.72 3.83 1.35
N ASP A 26 -9.74 3.35 0.10
CA ASP A 26 -10.85 2.65 -0.56
C ASP A 26 -10.44 1.19 -0.78
N SER A 27 -11.03 0.27 -0.04
CA SER A 27 -10.73 -1.16 -0.09
C SER A 27 -11.24 -1.87 -1.32
N GLU A 28 -12.30 -1.36 -1.94
CA GLU A 28 -12.85 -1.99 -3.15
C GLU A 28 -11.94 -1.72 -4.34
N LYS A 29 -11.33 -0.53 -4.37
CA LYS A 29 -10.47 -0.07 -5.47
C LYS A 29 -8.99 -0.06 -5.14
N TYR A 30 -8.61 -0.52 -3.95
CA TYR A 30 -7.22 -0.48 -3.46
C TYR A 30 -6.55 0.88 -3.68
N ASN A 31 -7.28 1.95 -3.32
CA ASN A 31 -6.90 3.33 -3.58
C ASN A 31 -6.58 4.04 -2.28
N PHE A 32 -5.44 4.73 -2.23
CA PHE A 32 -4.94 5.41 -1.03
C PHE A 32 -4.71 6.88 -1.35
N LYS A 33 -5.14 7.79 -0.47
CA LYS A 33 -4.93 9.25 -0.62
C LYS A 33 -4.14 9.83 0.53
N ASN A 34 -3.40 10.89 0.20
CA ASN A 34 -2.47 11.58 1.11
C ASN A 34 -1.54 10.56 1.78
N VAL A 35 -0.85 9.79 0.94
CA VAL A 35 0.08 8.75 1.34
C VAL A 35 1.40 9.39 1.79
N VAL A 36 1.91 8.94 2.93
CA VAL A 36 3.22 9.32 3.45
C VAL A 36 4.11 8.08 3.44
N MET A 37 5.23 8.17 2.73
CA MET A 37 6.19 7.09 2.59
C MET A 37 7.60 7.64 2.74
N GLY A 38 8.20 7.45 3.92
CA GLY A 38 9.46 8.10 4.28
C GLY A 38 9.32 9.63 4.26
N ASN A 39 10.13 10.30 3.44
CA ASN A 39 10.11 11.77 3.28
C ASN A 39 9.22 12.24 2.11
N PHE A 40 8.46 11.34 1.48
CA PHE A 40 7.61 11.65 0.35
C PHE A 40 6.14 11.73 0.76
N ILE A 41 5.43 12.70 0.18
CA ILE A 41 3.97 12.81 0.23
C ILE A 41 3.44 12.56 -1.17
N ILE A 42 2.57 11.57 -1.30
CA ILE A 42 1.94 11.17 -2.55
C ILE A 42 0.44 11.43 -2.43
N ASN A 43 -0.10 12.28 -3.31
CA ASN A 43 -1.52 12.68 -3.25
C ASN A 43 -2.47 11.49 -3.43
N LYS A 44 -2.12 10.58 -4.34
CA LYS A 44 -2.91 9.37 -4.65
C LYS A 44 -1.98 8.23 -5.05
N LEU A 45 -2.20 7.05 -4.47
CA LEU A 45 -1.58 5.79 -4.84
C LEU A 45 -2.67 4.79 -5.17
N GLU A 46 -2.60 4.20 -6.35
CA GLU A 46 -3.52 3.16 -6.81
C GLU A 46 -2.72 1.90 -7.08
N VAL A 47 -3.15 0.77 -6.52
CA VAL A 47 -2.42 -0.49 -6.64
C VAL A 47 -3.26 -1.48 -7.43
N ASN A 48 -2.67 -2.07 -8.46
CA ASN A 48 -3.31 -3.13 -9.22
C ASN A 48 -3.40 -4.40 -8.35
N ASN A 49 -4.63 -4.89 -8.12
CA ASN A 49 -4.93 -6.00 -7.20
C ASN A 49 -4.38 -7.35 -7.68
N GLU A 50 -4.14 -7.53 -8.98
CA GLU A 50 -3.66 -8.79 -9.57
C GLU A 50 -2.25 -9.19 -9.09
N HIS A 51 -1.49 -8.22 -8.58
CA HIS A 51 -0.11 -8.43 -8.12
C HIS A 51 0.05 -8.37 -6.61
N ILE A 52 -1.05 -8.30 -5.84
CA ILE A 52 -1.01 -8.15 -4.39
C ILE A 52 -1.30 -9.50 -3.71
N ALA A 53 -0.33 -10.00 -2.94
CA ALA A 53 -0.55 -11.19 -2.10
C ALA A 53 -1.29 -10.85 -0.80
N LEU A 54 -0.97 -9.72 -0.17
CA LEU A 54 -1.54 -9.37 1.12
C LEU A 54 -1.51 -7.86 1.36
N ILE A 55 -2.62 -7.34 1.89
CA ILE A 55 -2.69 -6.01 2.48
C ILE A 55 -3.11 -6.14 3.94
N LYS A 56 -2.36 -5.48 4.81
CA LYS A 56 -2.70 -5.31 6.22
C LYS A 56 -2.82 -3.83 6.53
N ILE A 57 -3.93 -3.46 7.15
CA ILE A 57 -4.21 -2.09 7.57
C ILE A 57 -4.33 -2.07 9.09
N LYS A 58 -3.67 -1.09 9.72
CA LYS A 58 -3.71 -0.84 11.17
C LYS A 58 -4.13 0.60 11.45
#